data_AF-A0A369GQM3-F1
#
_entry.id   AF-A0A369GQM3-F1
#
_cell.length_a   1.000
_cell.length_b   1.000
_cell.length_c   1.000
_cell.angle_alpha   90.00
_cell.angle_beta   90.00
_cell.angle_gamma   90.00
#
_symmetry.space_group_name_H-M   'P 1'
#
loop_
_entity.id
_entity.type
_entity.pdbx_description
1 polymer ?
#
loop_
_entity_poly.entity_id
_entity_poly.type
_entity_poly.pdbx_seq_one_letter_code
_entity_poly.pdbx_strand_id
1 'polypeptide(L)'
;MTLSLSFVAGGLLMLPAVLATSSSPYEWYWGREDCKGNMTEACLGTEVWCFMKTLKGEYGSTESCYGFRRQMEWFDPGGHDDCDDDDEDDESEKCLGTEAFCGLIDSSWDRDRCIGARVKTPWLDAQPDACSTEGPMTELCMGTKAWCQRDDAWKIYSSEEICLNHRSKSVASSSTSSNETDERLPSVPALGDRVSCGKDPYSEACMGSEMYCLGKSSQQLRDGCFRERKPLRYHHRYSAECKDAKGDRSEACVGSVAWCQHDDRIKLWGSAEDCLAFRTEPPKLMPMHYKSHDSECKGKVEEEECTGTEFFCMRFPGRTQRKQCFESREAHPFLAANSVGCPGRGVEDERCMGTTAWCKDLFRKKHYEDADECLQVRGFMYDDLKLIAKKWLDEGYRSEILTQGKILGRASFFIELGQLRHTNETAQQLRERVRYTLSRFVQKLWRDARRTAEKGVHAFVDEKGL
;
A
#
# COMPACT_ATOMS: atom_id res chain seq x y z
N MET A 1 -34.75 30.07 -53.90
CA MET A 1 -35.39 30.08 -52.57
C MET A 1 -34.31 29.91 -51.53
N THR A 2 -33.81 31.04 -51.05
CA THR A 2 -32.83 31.16 -49.96
C THR A 2 -33.62 31.28 -48.66
N LEU A 3 -33.39 30.36 -47.72
CA LEU A 3 -33.88 30.49 -46.36
C LEU A 3 -32.67 30.55 -45.44
N SER A 4 -32.40 31.78 -44.98
CA SER A 4 -31.57 32.06 -43.83
C SER A 4 -32.33 31.71 -42.55
N LEU A 5 -31.61 31.23 -41.54
CA LEU A 5 -32.07 31.24 -40.16
C LEU A 5 -30.86 31.50 -39.27
N SER A 6 -30.96 32.61 -38.54
CA SER A 6 -29.95 33.13 -37.63
C SER A 6 -30.39 32.94 -36.18
N PHE A 7 -29.39 32.87 -35.29
CA PHE A 7 -29.40 33.13 -33.84
C PHE A 7 -30.23 32.24 -32.90
N VAL A 8 -29.54 31.57 -31.97
CA VAL A 8 -29.62 31.87 -30.52
C VAL A 8 -28.25 31.62 -29.87
N ALA A 9 -27.72 32.65 -29.23
CA ALA A 9 -26.61 32.60 -28.28
C ALA A 9 -27.18 32.53 -26.85
N GLY A 10 -26.46 31.89 -25.92
CA GLY A 10 -26.67 32.05 -24.48
C GLY A 10 -26.83 30.75 -23.71
N GLY A 11 -25.73 30.28 -23.11
CA GLY A 11 -25.73 29.13 -22.23
C GLY A 11 -24.36 28.91 -21.59
N LEU A 12 -23.86 29.92 -20.87
CA LEU A 12 -22.67 29.79 -20.02
C LEU A 12 -23.06 28.90 -18.82
N LEU A 13 -22.73 27.61 -18.89
CA LEU A 13 -22.87 26.68 -17.77
C LEU A 13 -21.77 27.02 -16.74
N MET A 14 -22.14 27.79 -15.72
CA MET A 14 -21.39 27.87 -14.47
C MET A 14 -21.45 26.51 -13.79
N LEU A 15 -20.32 25.79 -13.76
CA LEU A 15 -20.11 24.68 -12.85
C LEU A 15 -20.15 25.22 -11.41
N PRO A 16 -20.90 24.60 -10.48
CA PRO A 16 -20.78 24.95 -9.08
C PRO A 16 -19.40 24.47 -8.61
N ALA A 17 -18.55 25.42 -8.23
CA ALA A 17 -17.40 25.15 -7.39
C ALA A 17 -17.93 24.53 -6.10
N VAL A 18 -17.75 23.22 -5.94
CA VAL A 18 -17.94 22.54 -4.65
C VAL A 18 -16.88 23.12 -3.73
N LEU A 19 -17.30 24.09 -2.91
CA LEU A 19 -16.55 24.54 -1.76
C LEU A 19 -16.30 23.31 -0.90
N ALA A 20 -15.04 22.85 -0.85
CA ALA A 20 -14.57 21.97 0.21
C ALA A 20 -14.64 22.76 1.52
N THR A 21 -15.83 22.82 2.12
CA THR A 21 -15.97 23.23 3.51
C THR A 21 -15.14 22.23 4.30
N SER A 22 -14.09 22.69 4.96
CA SER A 22 -13.36 21.90 5.95
C SER A 22 -14.31 21.61 7.11
N SER A 23 -15.16 20.61 6.94
CA SER A 23 -15.93 20.02 8.03
C SER A 23 -14.91 19.52 9.04
N SER A 24 -15.05 19.96 10.28
CA SER A 24 -14.26 19.46 11.41
C SER A 24 -14.25 17.92 11.39
N PRO A 25 -13.13 17.26 11.72
CA PRO A 25 -13.09 15.80 11.77
C PRO A 25 -14.21 15.28 12.68
N TYR A 26 -14.92 14.27 12.21
CA TYR A 26 -16.04 13.67 12.95
C TYR A 26 -15.51 13.02 14.24
N GLU A 27 -16.28 13.01 15.33
CA GLU A 27 -15.87 12.31 16.55
C GLU A 27 -15.92 10.79 16.37
N TRP A 28 -15.10 10.05 17.12
CA TRP A 28 -15.19 8.59 17.21
C TRP A 28 -16.26 8.17 18.21
N TYR A 29 -17.08 7.18 17.86
CA TYR A 29 -18.16 6.66 18.70
C TYR A 29 -18.02 5.16 18.93
N TRP A 30 -18.26 4.73 20.15
CA TRP A 30 -18.28 3.30 20.54
C TRP A 30 -19.58 2.58 20.19
N GLY A 31 -20.63 3.34 19.88
CA GLY A 31 -21.99 2.83 19.76
C GLY A 31 -22.71 2.86 21.10
N ARG A 32 -24.03 2.88 21.07
CA ARG A 32 -24.88 2.88 22.26
C ARG A 32 -25.93 1.79 22.15
N GLU A 33 -26.23 1.12 23.25
CA GLU A 33 -27.23 0.05 23.27
C GLU A 33 -28.67 0.59 23.23
N ASP A 34 -28.90 1.85 23.62
CA ASP A 34 -30.21 2.48 23.76
C ASP A 34 -30.77 3.09 22.46
N CYS A 35 -30.32 2.57 21.33
CA CYS A 35 -30.73 3.05 20.03
C CYS A 35 -32.08 2.49 19.57
N LYS A 36 -33.12 3.31 19.64
CA LYS A 36 -34.45 2.99 19.07
C LYS A 36 -34.48 3.07 17.54
N GLY A 37 -33.71 2.22 16.87
CA GLY A 37 -33.70 2.04 15.41
C GLY A 37 -33.04 3.18 14.61
N ASN A 38 -32.39 4.14 15.28
CA ASN A 38 -31.68 5.20 14.60
C ASN A 38 -30.29 4.72 14.15
N MET A 39 -30.09 4.54 12.85
CA MET A 39 -28.77 4.16 12.31
C MET A 39 -27.89 5.40 12.19
N THR A 40 -27.45 5.97 13.30
CA THR A 40 -26.42 7.02 13.32
C THR A 40 -25.07 6.44 13.71
N GLU A 41 -23.98 7.13 13.39
CA GLU A 41 -22.62 6.73 13.79
C GLU A 41 -22.49 6.63 15.32
N ALA A 42 -23.02 7.60 16.06
CA ALA A 42 -23.06 7.59 17.53
C ALA A 42 -23.75 6.36 18.11
N CYS A 43 -24.74 5.85 17.39
CA CYS A 43 -25.53 4.72 17.78
C CYS A 43 -24.86 3.39 17.44
N LEU A 44 -24.45 3.23 16.19
CA LEU A 44 -23.87 1.98 15.67
C LEU A 44 -22.41 1.79 16.11
N GLY A 45 -21.75 2.89 16.48
CA GLY A 45 -20.31 2.97 16.62
C GLY A 45 -19.65 3.27 15.28
N THR A 46 -18.54 4.01 15.33
CA THR A 46 -17.77 4.45 14.16
C THR A 46 -17.33 3.28 13.29
N GLU A 47 -17.09 2.12 13.86
CA GLU A 47 -16.60 0.96 13.11
C GLU A 47 -17.70 0.29 12.29
N VAL A 48 -18.84 -0.02 12.90
CA VAL A 48 -20.00 -0.56 12.18
C VAL A 48 -20.47 0.46 11.14
N TRP A 49 -20.46 1.73 11.51
CA TRP A 49 -20.78 2.82 10.59
C TRP A 49 -19.83 2.85 9.39
N CYS A 50 -18.52 2.91 9.62
CA CYS A 50 -17.52 2.96 8.55
C CYS A 50 -17.58 1.72 7.68
N PHE A 51 -17.71 0.53 8.26
CA PHE A 51 -17.88 -0.70 7.51
C PHE A 51 -19.13 -0.65 6.60
N MET A 52 -20.29 -0.26 7.14
CA MET A 52 -21.52 -0.12 6.36
C MET A 52 -21.38 0.92 5.24
N LYS A 53 -20.64 2.00 5.49
CA LYS A 53 -20.42 3.08 4.53
C LYS A 53 -19.44 2.69 3.43
N THR A 54 -18.39 1.94 3.75
CA THR A 54 -17.48 1.34 2.78
C THR A 54 -18.20 0.32 1.90
N LEU A 55 -19.06 -0.54 2.46
CA LEU A 55 -19.88 -1.47 1.66
C LEU A 55 -20.82 -0.77 0.69
N LYS A 56 -21.30 0.43 1.04
CA LYS A 56 -22.11 1.28 0.16
C LYS A 56 -21.29 2.08 -0.86
N GLY A 57 -19.96 1.97 -0.83
CA GLY A 57 -19.05 2.70 -1.72
C GLY A 57 -18.88 4.18 -1.35
N GLU A 58 -19.31 4.61 -0.15
CA GLU A 58 -19.16 6.00 0.31
C GLU A 58 -17.71 6.32 0.73
N TYR A 59 -16.93 5.28 1.08
CA TYR A 59 -15.50 5.37 1.37
C TYR A 59 -14.73 4.30 0.61
N GLY A 60 -13.48 4.60 0.22
CA GLY A 60 -12.63 3.66 -0.53
C GLY A 60 -12.18 2.45 0.31
N SER A 61 -12.10 2.61 1.63
CA SER A 61 -11.86 1.54 2.61
C SER A 61 -12.39 1.94 4.00
N THR A 62 -12.45 1.00 4.92
CA THR A 62 -12.77 1.25 6.33
C THR A 62 -11.75 2.18 6.98
N GLU A 63 -10.47 2.01 6.66
CA GLU A 63 -9.36 2.81 7.18
C GLU A 63 -9.43 4.25 6.67
N SER A 64 -9.83 4.43 5.40
CA SER A 64 -10.08 5.77 4.86
C SER A 64 -11.21 6.47 5.62
N CYS A 65 -12.26 5.74 6.01
CA CYS A 65 -13.35 6.26 6.83
C CYS A 65 -12.87 6.65 8.23
N TYR A 66 -12.05 5.81 8.87
CA TYR A 66 -11.43 6.10 10.17
C TYR A 66 -10.55 7.36 10.13
N GLY A 67 -9.79 7.55 9.05
CA GLY A 67 -8.94 8.73 8.87
C GLY A 67 -9.67 10.07 8.86
N PHE A 68 -11.00 10.08 8.61
CA PHE A 68 -11.83 11.28 8.70
C PHE A 68 -12.34 11.57 10.13
N ARG A 69 -12.06 10.69 11.10
CA ARG A 69 -12.48 10.87 12.49
C ARG A 69 -11.32 11.40 13.33
N ARG A 70 -11.64 12.21 14.33
CA ARG A 70 -10.71 12.60 15.37
C ARG A 70 -10.48 11.39 16.26
N GLN A 71 -9.24 10.93 16.33
CA GLN A 71 -8.84 9.91 17.30
C GLN A 71 -9.18 10.40 18.71
N MET A 72 -9.56 9.47 19.59
CA MET A 72 -9.86 9.80 20.98
C MET A 72 -8.58 10.20 21.73
N GLU A 73 -8.75 11.06 22.73
CA GLU A 73 -7.64 11.42 23.61
C GLU A 73 -7.20 10.20 24.43
N TRP A 74 -5.91 10.16 24.75
CA TRP A 74 -5.37 9.16 25.65
C TRP A 74 -5.37 9.71 27.07
N PHE A 75 -5.95 8.97 28.02
CA PHE A 75 -5.99 9.36 29.42
C PHE A 75 -4.93 8.59 30.21
N ASP A 76 -4.04 9.32 30.87
CA ASP A 76 -3.09 8.74 31.81
C ASP A 76 -3.78 8.48 33.16
N PRO A 77 -3.46 7.36 33.85
CA PRO A 77 -4.05 7.05 35.14
C PRO A 77 -3.70 8.13 36.18
N GLY A 78 -4.72 8.63 36.89
CA GLY A 78 -4.55 9.58 38.01
C GLY A 78 -4.25 11.03 37.62
N GLY A 79 -4.43 11.41 36.35
CA GLY A 79 -4.18 12.77 35.87
C GLY A 79 -5.32 13.78 36.09
N HIS A 80 -6.47 13.35 36.63
CA HIS A 80 -7.66 14.19 36.74
C HIS A 80 -8.16 14.32 38.18
N ASP A 81 -8.23 15.58 38.65
CA ASP A 81 -8.73 15.96 39.98
C ASP A 81 -10.24 15.67 40.18
N ASP A 82 -10.97 15.27 39.13
CA ASP A 82 -12.43 15.04 39.15
C ASP A 82 -12.81 13.59 39.48
N CYS A 83 -11.86 12.72 39.79
CA CYS A 83 -12.15 11.35 40.21
C CYS A 83 -12.37 11.36 41.72
N ASP A 84 -13.62 11.55 42.15
CA ASP A 84 -13.97 11.57 43.57
C ASP A 84 -13.64 10.21 44.21
N ASP A 85 -12.77 10.22 45.22
CA ASP A 85 -12.34 9.02 45.97
C ASP A 85 -13.52 8.27 46.63
N ASP A 86 -14.68 8.90 46.78
CA ASP A 86 -15.86 8.35 47.42
C ASP A 86 -16.70 7.43 46.50
N ASP A 87 -16.50 7.50 45.18
CA ASP A 87 -17.16 6.64 44.19
C ASP A 87 -16.21 5.52 43.75
N GLU A 88 -16.00 4.52 44.63
CA GLU A 88 -15.13 3.35 44.40
C GLU A 88 -15.46 2.53 43.12
N ASP A 89 -16.58 2.83 42.46
CA ASP A 89 -17.08 2.12 41.28
C ASP A 89 -17.03 2.94 39.97
N ASP A 90 -16.37 4.11 39.92
CA ASP A 90 -16.25 4.84 38.65
C ASP A 90 -15.22 4.18 37.71
N GLU A 91 -15.70 3.22 36.92
CA GLU A 91 -14.95 2.55 35.85
C GLU A 91 -14.77 3.43 34.59
N SER A 92 -14.94 4.76 34.70
CA SER A 92 -14.73 5.66 33.57
C SER A 92 -13.27 5.65 33.09
N GLU A 93 -13.09 5.74 31.76
CA GLU A 93 -11.77 5.81 31.13
C GLU A 93 -10.94 7.00 31.66
N LYS A 94 -11.61 8.10 32.02
CA LYS A 94 -10.96 9.31 32.55
C LYS A 94 -10.29 9.06 33.90
N CYS A 95 -10.86 8.18 34.73
CA CYS A 95 -10.35 7.87 36.06
C CYS A 95 -9.40 6.67 36.07
N LEU A 96 -9.73 5.60 35.35
CA LEU A 96 -8.86 4.42 35.24
C LEU A 96 -7.62 4.68 34.37
N GLY A 97 -7.71 5.62 33.44
CA GLY A 97 -6.78 5.78 32.33
C GLY A 97 -7.09 4.81 31.18
N THR A 98 -6.75 5.20 29.95
CA THR A 98 -7.06 4.45 28.72
C THR A 98 -6.49 3.04 28.74
N GLU A 99 -5.27 2.86 29.25
CA GLU A 99 -4.61 1.55 29.25
C GLU A 99 -5.33 0.53 30.14
N ALA A 100 -5.71 0.94 31.35
CA ALA A 100 -6.46 0.10 32.28
C ALA A 100 -7.89 -0.13 31.77
N PHE A 101 -8.57 0.92 31.32
CA PHE A 101 -9.92 0.85 30.76
C PHE A 101 -10.01 -0.12 29.58
N CYS A 102 -9.14 0.03 28.57
CA CYS A 102 -9.07 -0.91 27.46
C CYS A 102 -8.62 -2.31 27.91
N GLY A 103 -7.79 -2.39 28.96
CA GLY A 103 -7.33 -3.63 29.58
C GLY A 103 -8.45 -4.51 30.13
N LEU A 104 -9.56 -3.91 30.59
CA LEU A 104 -10.75 -4.62 31.11
C LEU A 104 -11.51 -5.40 30.04
N ILE A 105 -11.27 -5.14 28.76
CA ILE A 105 -11.94 -5.83 27.65
C ILE A 105 -11.35 -7.23 27.47
N ASP A 106 -12.11 -8.29 27.75
CA ASP A 106 -11.63 -9.68 27.65
C ASP A 106 -11.13 -10.05 26.24
N SER A 107 -11.86 -9.61 25.21
CA SER A 107 -11.55 -9.86 23.80
C SER A 107 -10.29 -9.09 23.38
N SER A 108 -9.22 -9.81 23.02
CA SER A 108 -7.99 -9.18 22.53
C SER A 108 -8.23 -8.29 21.31
N TRP A 109 -9.14 -8.70 20.42
CA TRP A 109 -9.48 -7.93 19.23
C TRP A 109 -10.19 -6.61 19.57
N ASP A 110 -11.14 -6.62 20.51
CA ASP A 110 -11.83 -5.39 20.93
C ASP A 110 -10.93 -4.47 21.77
N ARG A 111 -9.99 -5.05 22.51
CA ARG A 111 -8.95 -4.31 23.22
C ARG A 111 -7.98 -3.62 22.27
N ASP A 112 -7.48 -4.30 21.24
CA ASP A 112 -6.62 -3.68 20.22
C ASP A 112 -7.35 -2.54 19.49
N ARG A 113 -8.66 -2.70 19.24
CA ARG A 113 -9.53 -1.63 18.67
C ARG A 113 -9.70 -0.46 19.61
N CYS A 114 -9.88 -0.73 20.90
CA CYS A 114 -9.91 0.28 21.95
C CYS A 114 -8.64 1.12 21.86
N ILE A 115 -7.47 0.48 21.95
CA ILE A 115 -6.20 1.19 21.96
C ILE A 115 -5.99 1.94 20.63
N GLY A 116 -6.16 1.28 19.48
CA GLY A 116 -5.93 1.88 18.15
C GLY A 116 -6.84 3.06 17.78
N ALA A 117 -7.97 3.25 18.47
CA ALA A 117 -8.86 4.38 18.27
C ALA A 117 -8.39 5.67 18.99
N ARG A 118 -7.36 5.59 19.85
CA ARG A 118 -6.77 6.74 20.54
C ARG A 118 -5.60 7.33 19.76
N VAL A 119 -5.26 8.57 20.11
CA VAL A 119 -4.01 9.20 19.69
C VAL A 119 -2.84 8.39 20.24
N LYS A 120 -1.87 8.11 19.37
CA LYS A 120 -0.64 7.42 19.76
C LYS A 120 0.08 8.20 20.86
N THR A 121 0.37 7.55 21.98
CA THR A 121 1.13 8.16 23.08
C THR A 121 2.58 8.41 22.67
N PRO A 122 3.24 9.43 23.24
CA PRO A 122 4.65 9.67 22.95
C PRO A 122 5.52 8.51 23.45
N TRP A 123 6.62 8.26 22.74
CA TRP A 123 7.68 7.42 23.27
C TRP A 123 8.35 8.09 24.48
N LEU A 124 8.36 7.39 25.61
CA LEU A 124 8.93 7.85 26.88
C LEU A 124 10.29 7.19 27.13
N ASP A 125 11.30 8.01 27.39
CA ASP A 125 12.56 7.53 27.97
C ASP A 125 12.38 7.25 29.47
N ALA A 126 13.15 6.30 30.00
CA ALA A 126 13.06 5.90 31.40
C ALA A 126 13.43 7.06 32.34
N GLN A 127 12.53 7.41 33.27
CA GLN A 127 12.74 8.40 34.32
C GLN A 127 12.67 7.74 35.70
N PRO A 128 13.72 7.03 36.13
CA PRO A 128 13.68 6.29 37.40
C PRO A 128 13.49 7.21 38.62
N ASP A 129 13.92 8.47 38.53
CA ASP A 129 13.80 9.46 39.62
C ASP A 129 12.38 10.00 39.78
N ALA A 130 11.52 9.86 38.77
CA ALA A 130 10.13 10.34 38.81
C ALA A 130 9.19 9.38 39.57
N CYS A 131 9.70 8.24 40.04
CA CYS A 131 8.86 7.14 40.48
C CYS A 131 9.01 6.83 41.97
N SER A 132 7.86 6.59 42.61
CA SER A 132 7.82 6.15 43.99
C SER A 132 8.48 4.77 44.13
N THR A 133 9.30 4.60 45.16
CA THR A 133 9.96 3.32 45.46
C THR A 133 8.98 2.21 45.88
N GLU A 134 7.76 2.57 46.27
CA GLU A 134 6.71 1.65 46.73
C GLU A 134 5.51 1.55 45.75
N GLY A 135 5.54 2.27 44.62
CA GLY A 135 4.44 2.30 43.65
C GLY A 135 4.56 1.27 42.52
N PRO A 136 3.49 1.05 41.74
CA PRO A 136 3.57 0.29 40.50
C PRO A 136 4.54 0.99 39.54
N MET A 137 5.48 0.23 38.99
CA MET A 137 6.40 0.72 37.97
C MET A 137 5.61 1.08 36.71
N THR A 138 5.47 2.36 36.39
CA THR A 138 4.76 2.85 35.20
C THR A 138 5.68 2.90 33.98
N GLU A 139 5.11 3.12 32.79
CA GLU A 139 5.88 3.34 31.56
C GLU A 139 6.87 4.51 31.69
N LEU A 140 6.49 5.59 32.39
CA LEU A 140 7.36 6.74 32.65
C LEU A 140 8.61 6.33 33.45
N CYS A 141 8.47 5.39 34.39
CA CYS A 141 9.58 4.93 35.23
C CYS A 141 10.61 4.13 34.45
N MET A 142 10.13 3.19 33.64
CA MET A 142 10.97 2.17 33.00
C MET A 142 11.34 2.52 31.56
N GLY A 143 10.64 3.48 30.96
CA GLY A 143 10.68 3.80 29.54
C GLY A 143 9.85 2.84 28.70
N THR A 144 9.34 3.34 27.58
CA THR A 144 8.45 2.63 26.65
C THR A 144 8.96 1.26 26.25
N LYS A 145 10.26 1.14 25.95
CA LYS A 145 10.84 -0.13 25.51
C LYS A 145 10.76 -1.21 26.60
N ALA A 146 11.13 -0.88 27.83
CA ALA A 146 11.10 -1.84 28.92
C ALA A 146 9.65 -2.12 29.37
N TRP A 147 8.76 -1.12 29.29
CA TRP A 147 7.34 -1.28 29.54
C TRP A 147 6.70 -2.31 28.60
N CYS A 148 6.87 -2.14 27.28
CA CYS A 148 6.30 -3.04 26.27
C CYS A 148 6.82 -4.48 26.32
N GLN A 149 7.89 -4.74 27.08
CA GLN A 149 8.46 -6.08 27.28
C GLN A 149 7.89 -6.81 28.50
N ARG A 150 7.07 -6.14 29.32
CA ARG A 150 6.48 -6.76 30.51
C ARG A 150 5.29 -7.65 30.18
N ASP A 151 5.06 -8.64 31.03
CA ASP A 151 3.94 -9.57 30.90
C ASP A 151 2.57 -8.87 31.05
N ASP A 152 2.47 -7.78 31.82
CA ASP A 152 1.24 -7.00 31.95
C ASP A 152 0.96 -6.14 30.72
N ALA A 153 1.97 -5.47 30.16
CA ALA A 153 1.83 -4.82 28.85
C ALA A 153 1.46 -5.84 27.76
N TRP A 154 2.01 -7.05 27.81
CA TRP A 154 1.66 -8.12 26.88
C TRP A 154 0.19 -8.53 26.96
N LYS A 155 -0.41 -8.55 28.17
CA LYS A 155 -1.84 -8.83 28.34
C LYS A 155 -2.73 -7.77 27.67
N ILE A 156 -2.24 -6.54 27.61
CA ILE A 156 -2.98 -5.41 27.06
C ILE A 156 -2.81 -5.33 25.54
N TYR A 157 -1.57 -5.37 25.04
CA TYR A 157 -1.24 -5.15 23.62
C TYR A 157 -1.08 -6.43 22.82
N SER A 158 -1.21 -7.60 23.43
CA SER A 158 -1.02 -8.93 22.81
C SER A 158 0.39 -9.24 22.29
N SER A 159 1.26 -8.23 22.10
CA SER A 159 2.67 -8.35 21.71
C SER A 159 3.46 -7.07 21.97
N GLU A 160 4.79 -7.20 22.08
CA GLU A 160 5.72 -6.06 22.15
C GLU A 160 5.58 -5.14 20.91
N GLU A 161 5.48 -5.71 19.70
CA GLU A 161 5.41 -4.93 18.46
C GLU A 161 4.16 -4.03 18.40
N ILE A 162 3.00 -4.53 18.81
CA ILE A 162 1.75 -3.74 18.86
C ILE A 162 1.89 -2.60 19.88
N CYS A 163 2.46 -2.89 21.05
CA CYS A 163 2.73 -1.87 22.07
C CYS A 163 3.63 -0.75 21.53
N LEU A 164 4.76 -1.12 20.90
CA LEU A 164 5.70 -0.17 20.30
C LEU A 164 5.09 0.61 19.13
N ASN A 165 4.28 -0.03 18.29
CA ASN A 165 3.61 0.62 17.17
C ASN A 165 2.52 1.62 17.61
N HIS A 166 1.95 1.43 18.80
CA HIS A 166 1.01 2.38 19.40
C HIS A 166 1.70 3.64 19.93
N ARG A 167 3.02 3.61 20.07
CA ARG A 167 3.80 4.76 20.51
C ARG A 167 4.17 5.57 19.27
N SER A 168 3.86 6.85 19.29
CA SER A 168 4.46 7.77 18.32
C SER A 168 5.95 7.74 18.63
N LYS A 169 6.77 7.27 17.67
CA LYS A 169 8.23 7.43 17.76
C LYS A 169 8.43 8.86 18.18
N SER A 170 9.07 9.10 19.33
CA SER A 170 9.30 10.47 19.75
C SER A 170 9.93 11.12 18.54
N VAL A 171 9.28 12.16 18.03
CA VAL A 171 9.96 13.12 17.19
C VAL A 171 10.94 13.71 18.17
N ALA A 172 12.08 13.05 18.37
CA ALA A 172 13.08 13.41 19.34
C ALA A 172 13.51 14.82 18.97
N SER A 173 12.89 15.81 19.60
CA SER A 173 13.24 17.23 19.51
C SER A 173 13.66 17.74 18.12
N SER A 174 13.02 17.28 17.04
CA SER A 174 13.09 17.95 15.71
C SER A 174 12.21 19.20 15.66
N SER A 175 11.57 19.56 16.77
CA SER A 175 10.87 20.82 17.01
C SER A 175 11.74 21.85 17.75
N THR A 176 13.06 21.83 17.55
CA THR A 176 13.90 23.02 17.79
C THR A 176 14.28 23.60 16.43
N SER A 177 13.76 24.80 16.15
CA SER A 177 14.31 25.73 15.16
C SER A 177 14.33 25.26 13.69
N SER A 178 13.21 25.43 12.99
CA SER A 178 13.14 25.41 11.52
C SER A 178 13.88 26.58 10.84
N ASN A 179 14.95 27.12 11.45
CA ASN A 179 15.79 28.17 10.91
C ASN A 179 17.28 28.04 11.34
N GLU A 180 17.69 26.99 12.06
CA GLU A 180 19.12 26.66 12.11
C GLU A 180 19.50 26.13 10.73
N THR A 181 20.19 26.98 9.97
CA THR A 181 20.97 26.55 8.81
C THR A 181 21.69 25.27 9.19
N ASP A 182 21.38 24.17 8.52
CA ASP A 182 21.96 22.84 8.76
C ASP A 182 23.49 22.90 8.64
N GLU A 183 24.17 23.27 9.73
CA GLU A 183 25.62 23.44 9.87
C GLU A 183 26.36 22.09 9.84
N ARG A 184 25.65 20.98 9.63
CA ARG A 184 26.26 19.66 9.47
C ARG A 184 27.20 19.65 8.28
N LEU A 185 28.36 19.04 8.49
CA LEU A 185 29.38 18.89 7.46
C LEU A 185 28.83 18.01 6.32
N PRO A 186 29.07 18.37 5.04
CA PRO A 186 28.65 17.52 3.93
C PRO A 186 29.36 16.16 4.02
N SER A 187 28.61 15.08 3.78
CA SER A 187 29.21 13.76 3.61
C SER A 187 30.04 13.71 2.34
N VAL A 188 31.29 13.26 2.46
CA VAL A 188 32.26 13.14 1.37
C VAL A 188 32.28 11.69 0.88
N PRO A 189 32.06 11.43 -0.43
CA PRO A 189 32.21 10.10 -0.98
C PRO A 189 33.68 9.68 -0.98
N ALA A 190 33.96 8.39 -0.88
CA ALA A 190 35.34 7.88 -0.94
C ALA A 190 35.98 8.23 -2.29
N LEU A 191 37.11 8.96 -2.26
CA LEU A 191 37.93 9.18 -3.44
C LEU A 191 38.70 7.87 -3.72
N GLY A 192 38.12 7.02 -4.57
CA GLY A 192 38.57 5.64 -4.82
C GLY A 192 39.97 5.46 -5.43
N ASP A 193 40.85 6.46 -5.40
CA ASP A 193 42.26 6.30 -5.74
C ASP A 193 43.17 6.71 -4.58
N ARG A 194 43.76 5.69 -3.94
CA ARG A 194 44.70 5.84 -2.83
C ARG A 194 45.93 6.68 -3.21
N VAL A 195 46.27 6.74 -4.49
CA VAL A 195 47.38 7.56 -5.03
C VAL A 195 47.06 9.05 -4.94
N SER A 196 45.79 9.43 -5.10
CA SER A 196 45.34 10.83 -5.06
C SER A 196 45.31 11.42 -3.65
N CYS A 197 45.30 10.57 -2.61
CA CYS A 197 45.20 11.02 -1.22
C CYS A 197 46.50 11.57 -0.61
N GLY A 198 47.62 11.48 -1.34
CA GLY A 198 48.90 12.07 -0.90
C GLY A 198 49.36 11.55 0.47
N LYS A 199 49.71 12.48 1.38
CA LYS A 199 50.38 12.18 2.66
C LYS A 199 49.44 11.70 3.77
N ASP A 200 48.12 11.83 3.63
CA ASP A 200 47.17 11.42 4.65
C ASP A 200 46.08 10.47 4.09
N PRO A 201 46.40 9.16 3.99
CA PRO A 201 45.47 8.16 3.47
C PRO A 201 44.32 7.85 4.44
N TYR A 202 44.34 8.41 5.66
CA TYR A 202 43.30 8.21 6.67
C TYR A 202 42.42 9.44 6.88
N SER A 203 42.66 10.51 6.11
CA SER A 203 41.78 11.67 6.06
C SER A 203 40.40 11.28 5.54
N GLU A 204 39.37 11.97 6.02
CA GLU A 204 38.00 11.79 5.55
C GLU A 204 37.85 12.04 4.05
N ALA A 205 38.55 13.05 3.52
CA ALA A 205 38.55 13.32 2.09
C ALA A 205 39.01 12.10 1.28
N CYS A 206 39.96 11.32 1.80
CA CYS A 206 40.44 10.12 1.15
C CYS A 206 39.49 8.93 1.32
N MET A 207 39.13 8.60 2.57
CA MET A 207 38.39 7.39 2.90
C MET A 207 36.89 7.50 2.61
N GLY A 208 36.37 8.73 2.50
CA GLY A 208 34.95 9.03 2.56
C GLY A 208 34.41 9.04 3.99
N SER A 209 33.32 9.78 4.21
CA SER A 209 32.70 9.97 5.52
C SER A 209 32.27 8.66 6.18
N GLU A 210 31.71 7.72 5.40
CA GLU A 210 31.28 6.41 5.92
C GLU A 210 32.45 5.66 6.57
N MET A 211 33.54 5.42 5.81
CA MET A 211 34.68 4.66 6.32
C MET A 211 35.47 5.45 7.38
N TYR A 212 35.52 6.78 7.28
CA TYR A 212 36.16 7.63 8.28
C TYR A 212 35.45 7.56 9.64
N CYS A 213 34.12 7.69 9.66
CA CYS A 213 33.34 7.59 10.88
C CYS A 213 33.32 6.17 11.43
N LEU A 214 33.19 5.14 10.59
CA LEU A 214 33.24 3.74 11.04
C LEU A 214 34.60 3.35 11.63
N GLY A 215 35.67 4.06 11.25
CA GLY A 215 37.02 3.87 11.79
C GLY A 215 37.22 4.37 13.24
N LYS A 216 36.22 5.04 13.84
CA LYS A 216 36.31 5.45 15.26
C LYS A 216 36.20 4.23 16.18
N SER A 217 36.97 4.24 17.26
CA SER A 217 37.16 3.07 18.15
C SER A 217 35.96 2.73 19.02
N SER A 218 35.06 3.68 19.30
CA SER A 218 33.87 3.47 20.14
C SER A 218 32.59 3.85 19.40
N GLN A 219 31.48 3.17 19.72
CA GLN A 219 30.16 3.45 19.12
C GLN A 219 29.76 4.91 19.31
N GLN A 220 29.95 5.48 20.50
CA GLN A 220 29.62 6.88 20.79
C GLN A 220 30.37 7.87 19.89
N LEU A 221 31.64 7.61 19.58
CA LEU A 221 32.41 8.44 18.65
C LEU A 221 31.96 8.27 17.20
N ARG A 222 31.53 7.05 16.81
CA ARG A 222 30.92 6.81 15.49
C ARG A 222 29.62 7.58 15.34
N ASP A 223 28.73 7.48 16.32
CA ASP A 223 27.43 8.15 16.32
C ASP A 223 27.57 9.68 16.41
N GLY A 224 28.56 10.18 17.17
CA GLY A 224 28.93 11.59 17.17
C GLY A 224 29.41 12.06 15.79
N CYS A 225 30.31 11.29 15.17
CA CYS A 225 30.84 11.57 13.83
C CYS A 225 29.72 11.64 12.78
N PHE A 226 28.78 10.69 12.78
CA PHE A 226 27.66 10.72 11.83
C PHE A 226 26.65 11.83 12.12
N ARG A 227 26.40 12.19 13.39
CA ARG A 227 25.52 13.32 13.75
C ARG A 227 26.05 14.68 13.30
N GLU A 228 27.37 14.84 13.30
CA GLU A 228 28.04 16.06 12.79
C GLU A 228 27.97 16.17 11.26
N ARG A 229 27.49 15.14 10.56
CA ARG A 229 27.46 15.07 9.10
C ARG A 229 26.05 15.03 8.56
N LYS A 230 25.90 15.48 7.32
CA LYS A 230 24.67 15.25 6.56
C LYS A 230 24.50 13.76 6.33
N PRO A 231 23.27 13.22 6.42
CA PRO A 231 23.01 11.81 6.13
C PRO A 231 23.62 11.40 4.79
N LEU A 232 24.10 10.16 4.72
CA LEU A 232 24.63 9.61 3.48
C LEU A 232 23.54 9.62 2.41
N ARG A 233 23.90 9.86 1.15
CA ARG A 233 22.87 9.89 0.11
C ARG A 233 22.30 8.49 -0.12
N TYR A 234 20.98 8.41 -0.21
CA TYR A 234 20.33 7.20 -0.70
C TYR A 234 20.43 7.13 -2.23
N HIS A 235 20.88 5.99 -2.73
CA HIS A 235 20.95 5.70 -4.15
C HIS A 235 19.93 4.63 -4.52
N HIS A 236 19.07 4.94 -5.49
CA HIS A 236 18.32 3.90 -6.17
C HIS A 236 19.29 3.02 -6.98
N ARG A 237 18.89 1.77 -7.18
CA ARG A 237 19.65 0.87 -8.03
C ARG A 237 19.71 1.42 -9.46
N TYR A 238 20.91 1.40 -10.04
CA TYR A 238 21.20 1.96 -11.36
C TYR A 238 20.89 3.47 -11.43
N SER A 239 21.24 4.21 -10.37
CA SER A 239 21.16 5.67 -10.41
C SER A 239 22.06 6.23 -11.52
N ALA A 240 21.74 7.44 -12.01
CA ALA A 240 22.54 8.09 -13.06
C ALA A 240 24.04 8.21 -12.69
N GLU A 241 24.33 8.34 -11.39
CA GLU A 241 25.67 8.42 -10.80
C GLU A 241 26.46 7.11 -10.86
N CYS A 242 25.83 5.98 -11.18
CA CYS A 242 26.53 4.74 -11.44
C CYS A 242 27.55 4.88 -12.59
N LYS A 243 27.27 5.73 -13.58
CA LYS A 243 28.17 5.96 -14.73
C LYS A 243 29.51 6.56 -14.33
N ASP A 244 29.49 7.44 -13.33
CA ASP A 244 30.68 8.14 -12.83
C ASP A 244 31.43 7.32 -11.76
N ALA A 245 30.79 6.27 -11.24
CA ALA A 245 31.37 5.45 -10.22
C ALA A 245 32.44 4.51 -10.78
N LYS A 246 33.56 4.39 -10.07
CA LYS A 246 34.63 3.44 -10.40
C LYS A 246 34.20 2.00 -10.07
N GLY A 247 33.34 1.43 -10.90
CA GLY A 247 32.98 0.01 -10.92
C GLY A 247 31.52 -0.29 -10.59
N ASP A 248 31.03 -1.40 -11.15
CA ASP A 248 29.65 -1.90 -11.06
C ASP A 248 29.19 -2.25 -9.63
N ARG A 249 30.12 -2.27 -8.67
CA ARG A 249 29.86 -2.58 -7.26
C ARG A 249 29.62 -1.35 -6.40
N SER A 250 29.72 -0.13 -6.93
CA SER A 250 29.45 1.07 -6.14
C SER A 250 28.00 1.09 -5.64
N GLU A 251 27.76 1.77 -4.52
CA GLU A 251 26.41 1.96 -3.98
C GLU A 251 25.47 2.60 -5.01
N ALA A 252 25.95 3.58 -5.79
CA ALA A 252 25.20 4.22 -6.86
C ALA A 252 24.71 3.23 -7.95
N CYS A 253 25.48 2.17 -8.19
CA CYS A 253 25.14 1.11 -9.15
C CYS A 253 24.21 0.06 -8.56
N VAL A 254 24.53 -0.46 -7.37
CA VAL A 254 23.77 -1.58 -6.76
C VAL A 254 22.52 -1.12 -6.00
N GLY A 255 22.47 0.16 -5.64
CA GLY A 255 21.44 0.78 -4.81
C GLY A 255 21.67 0.57 -3.31
N SER A 256 21.26 1.54 -2.48
CA SER A 256 21.50 1.55 -1.04
C SER A 256 20.96 0.33 -0.30
N VAL A 257 19.80 -0.19 -0.71
CA VAL A 257 19.21 -1.40 -0.10
C VAL A 257 20.12 -2.60 -0.32
N ALA A 258 20.53 -2.86 -1.57
CA ALA A 258 21.40 -4.00 -1.88
C ALA A 258 22.82 -3.80 -1.32
N TRP A 259 23.29 -2.55 -1.29
CA TRP A 259 24.55 -2.18 -0.68
C TRP A 259 24.57 -2.48 0.82
N CYS A 260 23.55 -2.06 1.57
CA CYS A 260 23.45 -2.31 3.01
C CYS A 260 23.23 -3.79 3.36
N GLN A 261 22.66 -4.58 2.43
CA GLN A 261 22.51 -6.03 2.58
C GLN A 261 23.80 -6.83 2.30
N HIS A 262 24.86 -6.19 1.84
CA HIS A 262 26.12 -6.86 1.57
C HIS A 262 26.82 -7.28 2.87
N ASP A 263 27.39 -8.49 2.93
CA ASP A 263 27.95 -9.07 4.16
C ASP A 263 28.97 -8.16 4.88
N ASP A 264 29.87 -7.52 4.13
CA ASP A 264 30.84 -6.55 4.66
C ASP A 264 30.18 -5.29 5.20
N ARG A 265 29.05 -4.86 4.64
CA ARG A 265 28.30 -3.72 5.20
C ARG A 265 27.56 -4.11 6.46
N ILE A 266 26.95 -5.29 6.50
CA ILE A 266 26.34 -5.82 7.73
C ILE A 266 27.39 -5.97 8.83
N LYS A 267 28.59 -6.49 8.52
CA LYS A 267 29.69 -6.57 9.50
C LYS A 267 30.15 -5.20 10.02
N LEU A 268 30.08 -4.17 9.19
CA LEU A 268 30.48 -2.81 9.54
C LEU A 268 29.41 -2.07 10.35
N TRP A 269 28.15 -2.19 9.95
CA TRP A 269 27.02 -1.44 10.52
C TRP A 269 26.27 -2.20 11.62
N GLY A 270 26.44 -3.51 11.72
CA GLY A 270 25.70 -4.40 12.61
C GLY A 270 24.47 -5.01 11.95
N SER A 271 23.72 -4.21 11.18
CA SER A 271 22.53 -4.64 10.44
C SER A 271 22.36 -3.84 9.13
N ALA A 272 21.49 -4.32 8.24
CA ALA A 272 21.14 -3.58 7.02
C ALA A 272 20.23 -2.37 7.33
N GLU A 273 19.40 -2.51 8.35
CA GLU A 273 18.48 -1.48 8.85
C GLU A 273 19.25 -0.29 9.42
N ASP A 274 20.27 -0.55 10.25
CA ASP A 274 21.13 0.49 10.80
C ASP A 274 21.88 1.21 9.68
N CYS A 275 22.43 0.46 8.72
CA CYS A 275 23.05 1.03 7.53
C CYS A 275 22.09 1.98 6.79
N LEU A 276 20.84 1.57 6.54
CA LEU A 276 19.85 2.41 5.87
C LEU A 276 19.42 3.62 6.72
N ALA A 277 19.39 3.51 8.05
CA ALA A 277 19.00 4.59 8.95
C ALA A 277 19.94 5.81 8.89
N PHE A 278 21.20 5.63 8.47
CA PHE A 278 22.16 6.73 8.29
C PHE A 278 22.12 7.38 6.91
N ARG A 279 21.20 6.95 6.04
CA ARG A 279 20.99 7.56 4.73
C ARG A 279 19.87 8.59 4.79
N THR A 280 19.87 9.50 3.82
CA THR A 280 18.69 10.31 3.52
C THR A 280 17.50 9.37 3.33
N GLU A 281 16.31 9.79 3.77
CA GLU A 281 15.10 9.00 3.53
C GLU A 281 15.05 8.54 2.07
N PRO A 282 14.68 7.28 1.81
CA PRO A 282 14.57 6.79 0.45
C PRO A 282 13.65 7.76 -0.30
N PRO A 283 14.11 8.35 -1.42
CA PRO A 283 13.26 9.22 -2.21
C PRO A 283 11.98 8.46 -2.61
N LYS A 284 10.95 9.20 -3.00
CA LYS A 284 9.86 8.62 -3.79
C LYS A 284 10.48 7.78 -4.92
N LEU A 285 9.84 6.66 -5.24
CA LEU A 285 10.25 5.76 -6.32
C LEU A 285 10.69 6.57 -7.56
N MET A 286 11.72 6.10 -8.27
CA MET A 286 12.20 6.81 -9.45
C MET A 286 11.07 6.97 -10.47
N PRO A 287 10.90 8.14 -11.10
CA PRO A 287 9.86 8.32 -12.11
C PRO A 287 9.99 7.27 -13.21
N MET A 288 8.84 6.75 -13.65
CA MET A 288 8.82 5.87 -14.80
C MET A 288 8.85 6.71 -16.08
N HIS A 289 9.73 6.35 -17.01
CA HIS A 289 9.88 7.03 -18.29
C HIS A 289 9.39 6.15 -19.45
N TYR A 290 8.54 6.70 -20.30
CA TYR A 290 8.33 6.16 -21.64
C TYR A 290 9.51 6.54 -22.54
N LYS A 291 9.72 5.78 -23.61
CA LYS A 291 10.74 6.13 -24.62
C LYS A 291 10.48 7.54 -25.17
N SER A 292 11.48 8.41 -25.03
CA SER A 292 11.40 9.77 -25.55
C SER A 292 11.69 9.78 -27.05
N HIS A 293 10.95 10.62 -27.77
CA HIS A 293 11.20 10.94 -29.19
C HIS A 293 11.88 12.30 -29.36
N ASP A 294 12.31 12.92 -28.25
CA ASP A 294 12.99 14.20 -28.32
C ASP A 294 14.30 14.09 -29.12
N SER A 295 14.57 15.14 -29.88
CA SER A 295 15.83 15.38 -30.55
C SER A 295 17.04 15.34 -29.60
N GLU A 296 16.88 15.74 -28.33
CA GLU A 296 17.95 15.69 -27.33
C GLU A 296 18.37 14.27 -26.96
N CYS A 297 17.49 13.30 -27.16
CA CYS A 297 17.74 11.89 -26.90
C CYS A 297 18.50 11.17 -28.04
N LYS A 298 18.85 11.89 -29.11
CA LYS A 298 19.67 11.34 -30.19
C LYS A 298 21.08 11.04 -29.69
N GLY A 299 21.44 9.76 -29.63
CA GLY A 299 22.76 9.28 -29.21
C GLY A 299 22.88 8.96 -27.71
N LYS A 300 21.88 9.32 -26.90
CA LYS A 300 21.82 9.03 -25.46
C LYS A 300 21.12 7.70 -25.17
N VAL A 301 21.60 6.63 -25.81
CA VAL A 301 20.98 5.31 -25.75
C VAL A 301 21.17 4.65 -24.37
N GLU A 302 22.01 5.20 -23.49
CA GLU A 302 22.24 4.68 -22.14
C GLU A 302 21.50 5.46 -21.04
N GLU A 303 20.67 6.44 -21.40
CA GLU A 303 19.87 7.20 -20.42
C GLU A 303 18.45 6.65 -20.37
N GLU A 304 17.98 6.35 -19.16
CA GLU A 304 16.64 5.80 -18.91
C GLU A 304 15.55 6.76 -19.41
N GLU A 305 15.70 8.06 -19.17
CA GLU A 305 14.77 9.10 -19.64
C GLU A 305 14.60 9.09 -21.17
N CYS A 306 15.66 8.76 -21.91
CA CYS A 306 15.63 8.71 -23.36
C CYS A 306 15.12 7.37 -23.90
N THR A 307 15.57 6.27 -23.31
CA THR A 307 15.23 4.93 -23.80
C THR A 307 13.92 4.37 -23.27
N GLY A 308 13.44 4.93 -22.16
CA GLY A 308 12.31 4.45 -21.39
C GLY A 308 12.71 3.38 -20.38
N THR A 309 12.10 3.43 -19.20
CA THR A 309 12.29 2.50 -18.07
C THR A 309 12.14 1.04 -18.50
N GLU A 310 11.13 0.75 -19.30
CA GLU A 310 10.87 -0.56 -19.88
C GLU A 310 12.11 -1.13 -20.59
N PHE A 311 12.67 -0.38 -21.56
CA PHE A 311 13.84 -0.85 -22.30
C PHE A 311 15.10 -0.87 -21.41
N PHE A 312 15.24 0.14 -20.55
CA PHE A 312 16.36 0.25 -19.62
C PHE A 312 16.44 -0.96 -18.68
N CYS A 313 15.35 -1.30 -17.99
CA CYS A 313 15.29 -2.43 -17.08
C CYS A 313 15.40 -3.78 -17.81
N MET A 314 14.90 -3.91 -19.05
CA MET A 314 14.98 -5.18 -19.78
C MET A 314 16.37 -5.54 -20.32
N ARG A 315 17.35 -4.63 -20.24
CA ARG A 315 18.76 -4.92 -20.58
C ARG A 315 19.45 -5.83 -19.58
N PHE A 316 18.95 -5.91 -18.35
CA PHE A 316 19.55 -6.78 -17.35
C PHE A 316 19.28 -8.25 -17.70
N PRO A 317 20.32 -9.11 -17.75
CA PRO A 317 20.17 -10.49 -18.21
C PRO A 317 19.37 -11.37 -17.24
N GLY A 318 19.37 -11.06 -15.94
CA GLY A 318 18.71 -11.85 -14.92
C GLY A 318 17.29 -11.37 -14.59
N ARG A 319 16.33 -12.30 -14.53
CA ARG A 319 14.94 -12.01 -14.12
C ARG A 319 14.84 -11.23 -12.81
N THR A 320 15.62 -11.62 -11.80
CA THR A 320 15.67 -10.93 -10.50
C THR A 320 16.17 -9.49 -10.62
N GLN A 321 17.18 -9.24 -11.46
CA GLN A 321 17.73 -7.89 -11.67
C GLN A 321 16.71 -6.98 -12.38
N ARG A 322 16.00 -7.52 -13.39
CA ARG A 322 14.92 -6.79 -14.08
C ARG A 322 13.79 -6.43 -13.13
N LYS A 323 13.34 -7.39 -12.32
CA LYS A 323 12.31 -7.18 -11.29
C LYS A 323 12.73 -6.09 -10.30
N GLN A 324 13.93 -6.18 -9.74
CA GLN A 324 14.47 -5.19 -8.80
C GLN A 324 14.65 -3.80 -9.45
N CYS A 325 14.95 -3.74 -10.75
CA CYS A 325 14.95 -2.49 -11.50
C CYS A 325 13.54 -1.88 -11.48
N PHE A 326 12.51 -2.61 -11.91
CA PHE A 326 11.13 -2.11 -11.92
C PHE A 326 10.60 -1.74 -10.53
N GLU A 327 10.90 -2.52 -9.48
CA GLU A 327 10.46 -2.26 -8.10
C GLU A 327 11.00 -0.95 -7.51
N SER A 328 12.11 -0.44 -8.06
CA SER A 328 12.69 0.84 -7.62
C SER A 328 12.18 2.05 -8.41
N ARG A 329 11.28 1.84 -9.38
CA ARG A 329 10.59 2.87 -10.16
C ARG A 329 9.11 2.93 -9.76
N GLU A 330 8.47 4.03 -10.12
CA GLU A 330 7.02 4.14 -10.07
C GLU A 330 6.39 3.01 -10.89
N ALA A 331 5.29 2.45 -10.38
CA ALA A 331 4.60 1.35 -11.04
C ALA A 331 4.16 1.79 -12.45
N HIS A 332 4.34 0.92 -13.45
CA HIS A 332 3.84 1.21 -14.78
C HIS A 332 2.31 1.25 -14.72
N PRO A 333 1.67 2.33 -15.22
CA PRO A 333 0.22 2.43 -15.19
C PRO A 333 -0.37 1.38 -16.14
N PHE A 334 -1.51 0.83 -15.74
CA PHE A 334 -2.30 -0.01 -16.63
C PHE A 334 -3.10 0.89 -17.57
N LEU A 335 -2.76 0.88 -18.86
CA LEU A 335 -3.29 1.79 -19.85
C LEU A 335 -4.38 1.15 -20.72
N ALA A 336 -5.44 1.91 -20.98
CA ALA A 336 -6.39 1.62 -22.04
C ALA A 336 -5.76 1.89 -23.42
N ALA A 337 -6.35 1.32 -24.47
CA ALA A 337 -5.92 1.61 -25.85
C ALA A 337 -6.17 3.09 -26.19
N ASN A 338 -5.28 3.69 -26.98
CA ASN A 338 -5.31 5.12 -27.33
C ASN A 338 -5.26 6.08 -26.12
N SER A 339 -4.56 5.69 -25.05
CA SER A 339 -4.27 6.56 -23.91
C SER A 339 -3.49 7.82 -24.33
N VAL A 340 -3.58 8.86 -23.49
CA VAL A 340 -2.89 10.14 -23.70
C VAL A 340 -1.38 9.93 -23.87
N GLY A 341 -0.77 10.65 -24.82
CA GLY A 341 0.66 10.56 -25.10
C GLY A 341 1.07 9.48 -26.11
N CYS A 342 0.11 8.81 -26.76
CA CYS A 342 0.40 7.93 -27.90
C CYS A 342 1.12 8.71 -29.04
N PRO A 343 2.32 8.29 -29.49
CA PRO A 343 3.10 9.00 -30.52
C PRO A 343 2.50 8.94 -31.94
N GLY A 344 1.44 8.15 -32.15
CA GLY A 344 0.73 8.05 -33.43
C GLY A 344 0.10 6.68 -33.66
N ARG A 345 -0.81 6.58 -34.64
CA ARG A 345 -1.45 5.30 -34.98
C ARG A 345 -0.43 4.34 -35.59
N GLY A 346 -0.51 3.07 -35.20
CA GLY A 346 0.34 2.00 -35.73
C GLY A 346 1.75 1.92 -35.11
N VAL A 347 2.04 2.75 -34.10
CA VAL A 347 3.27 2.61 -33.31
C VAL A 347 3.07 1.52 -32.26
N GLU A 348 4.05 0.62 -32.12
CA GLU A 348 4.11 -0.41 -31.07
C GLU A 348 4.44 0.20 -29.69
N ASP A 349 3.58 1.11 -29.25
CA ASP A 349 3.66 1.80 -27.97
C ASP A 349 2.49 1.37 -27.08
N GLU A 350 2.76 1.13 -25.80
CA GLU A 350 1.75 0.67 -24.85
C GLU A 350 0.59 1.67 -24.72
N ARG A 351 0.89 2.98 -24.80
CA ARG A 351 -0.13 4.03 -24.75
C ARG A 351 -1.08 3.96 -25.95
N CYS A 352 -0.60 3.47 -27.10
CA CYS A 352 -1.43 3.33 -28.29
C CYS A 352 -2.25 2.03 -28.28
N MET A 353 -1.63 0.91 -27.92
CA MET A 353 -2.26 -0.42 -27.99
C MET A 353 -3.10 -0.76 -26.75
N GLY A 354 -2.80 -0.14 -25.61
CA GLY A 354 -3.28 -0.53 -24.29
C GLY A 354 -2.46 -1.70 -23.72
N THR A 355 -2.30 -1.72 -22.40
CA THR A 355 -1.46 -2.66 -21.66
C THR A 355 -1.76 -4.12 -21.99
N THR A 356 -3.04 -4.49 -22.04
CA THR A 356 -3.42 -5.89 -22.27
C THR A 356 -2.96 -6.39 -23.64
N ALA A 357 -3.25 -5.63 -24.70
CA ALA A 357 -2.85 -5.99 -26.06
C ALA A 357 -1.33 -5.91 -26.23
N TRP A 358 -0.71 -4.86 -25.67
CA TRP A 358 0.74 -4.68 -25.71
C TRP A 358 1.49 -5.85 -25.05
N CYS A 359 1.12 -6.24 -23.83
CA CYS A 359 1.72 -7.41 -23.18
C CYS A 359 1.45 -8.69 -23.96
N LYS A 360 0.21 -8.92 -24.41
CA LYS A 360 -0.13 -10.15 -25.15
C LYS A 360 0.65 -10.30 -26.46
N ASP A 361 0.81 -9.21 -27.21
CA ASP A 361 1.35 -9.26 -28.56
C ASP A 361 2.87 -9.00 -28.60
N LEU A 362 3.42 -8.26 -27.63
CA LEU A 362 4.81 -7.80 -27.64
C LEU A 362 5.70 -8.35 -26.51
N PHE A 363 5.19 -9.16 -25.57
CA PHE A 363 6.01 -9.67 -24.45
C PHE A 363 7.35 -10.26 -24.91
N ARG A 364 7.35 -11.13 -25.94
CA ARG A 364 8.56 -11.75 -26.48
C ARG A 364 9.52 -10.74 -27.07
N LYS A 365 9.00 -9.76 -27.81
CA LYS A 365 9.79 -8.69 -28.44
C LYS A 365 10.42 -7.78 -27.40
N LYS A 366 9.78 -7.66 -26.23
CA LYS A 366 10.23 -6.86 -25.09
C LYS A 366 11.01 -7.69 -24.07
N HIS A 367 11.32 -8.95 -24.39
CA HIS A 367 12.13 -9.87 -23.59
C HIS A 367 11.49 -10.35 -22.27
N TYR A 368 10.18 -10.19 -22.12
CA TYR A 368 9.45 -10.88 -21.04
C TYR A 368 9.38 -12.38 -21.32
N GLU A 369 9.29 -13.17 -20.25
CA GLU A 369 9.12 -14.62 -20.30
C GLU A 369 7.75 -14.98 -20.89
N ASP A 370 6.70 -14.32 -20.41
CA ASP A 370 5.32 -14.47 -20.87
C ASP A 370 4.54 -13.15 -20.71
N ALA A 371 3.28 -13.15 -21.14
CA ALA A 371 2.40 -11.99 -21.01
C ALA A 371 2.04 -11.69 -19.54
N ASP A 372 2.09 -12.69 -18.66
CA ASP A 372 1.73 -12.54 -17.25
C ASP A 372 2.84 -11.80 -16.49
N GLU A 373 4.12 -12.10 -16.76
CA GLU A 373 5.26 -11.32 -16.23
C GLU A 373 5.15 -9.84 -16.64
N CYS A 374 4.79 -9.58 -17.89
CA CYS A 374 4.57 -8.22 -18.39
C CYS A 374 3.45 -7.49 -17.62
N LEU A 375 2.33 -8.17 -17.35
CA LEU A 375 1.21 -7.62 -16.58
C LEU A 375 1.57 -7.42 -15.10
N GLN A 376 2.34 -8.32 -14.50
CA GLN A 376 2.79 -8.22 -13.11
C GLN A 376 3.67 -6.99 -12.87
N VAL A 377 4.54 -6.63 -13.81
CA VAL A 377 5.35 -5.39 -13.73
C VAL A 377 4.47 -4.13 -13.66
N ARG A 378 3.23 -4.21 -14.15
CA ARG A 378 2.22 -3.14 -14.11
C ARG A 378 1.27 -3.26 -12.91
N GLY A 379 1.64 -4.08 -11.91
CA GLY A 379 0.83 -4.34 -10.72
C GLY A 379 -0.41 -5.18 -10.98
N PHE A 380 -0.54 -5.82 -12.16
CA PHE A 380 -1.71 -6.62 -12.50
C PHE A 380 -1.40 -8.12 -12.40
N MET A 381 -1.84 -8.73 -11.31
CA MET A 381 -1.71 -10.17 -11.09
C MET A 381 -2.89 -10.91 -11.74
N TYR A 382 -2.75 -11.22 -13.03
CA TYR A 382 -3.82 -11.88 -13.80
C TYR A 382 -4.22 -13.24 -13.21
N ASP A 383 -3.26 -14.02 -12.72
CA ASP A 383 -3.53 -15.31 -12.08
C ASP A 383 -4.32 -15.16 -10.78
N ASP A 384 -4.01 -14.15 -9.97
CA ASP A 384 -4.76 -13.88 -8.73
C ASP A 384 -6.18 -13.43 -9.05
N LEU A 385 -6.36 -12.54 -10.03
CA LEU A 385 -7.69 -12.18 -10.50
C LEU A 385 -8.45 -13.40 -11.01
N LYS A 386 -7.79 -14.30 -11.74
CA LYS A 386 -8.38 -15.53 -12.25
C LYS A 386 -8.74 -16.50 -11.13
N LEU A 387 -7.93 -16.60 -10.09
CA LEU A 387 -8.21 -17.41 -8.89
C LEU A 387 -9.37 -16.83 -8.09
N ILE A 388 -9.39 -15.51 -7.87
CA ILE A 388 -10.48 -14.79 -7.20
C ILE A 388 -11.77 -14.95 -7.99
N ALA A 389 -11.73 -14.68 -9.30
CA ALA A 389 -12.87 -14.84 -10.19
C ALA A 389 -13.34 -16.29 -10.21
N LYS A 390 -12.43 -17.26 -10.28
CA LYS A 390 -12.79 -18.69 -10.21
C LYS A 390 -13.45 -19.03 -8.88
N LYS A 391 -12.90 -18.60 -7.75
CA LYS A 391 -13.49 -18.83 -6.41
C LYS A 391 -14.88 -18.22 -6.31
N TRP A 392 -15.02 -16.97 -6.73
CA TRP A 392 -16.30 -16.26 -6.73
C TRP A 392 -17.33 -16.92 -7.64
N LEU A 393 -16.92 -17.34 -8.85
CA LEU A 393 -17.75 -18.11 -9.76
C LEU A 393 -18.09 -19.48 -9.17
N ASP A 394 -17.15 -20.21 -8.58
CA ASP A 394 -17.39 -21.52 -7.99
C ASP A 394 -18.35 -21.44 -6.79
N GLU A 395 -18.29 -20.39 -5.97
CA GLU A 395 -19.18 -20.19 -4.82
C GLU A 395 -20.58 -19.70 -5.24
N GLY A 396 -20.65 -18.69 -6.12
CA GLY A 396 -21.90 -18.13 -6.62
C GLY A 396 -22.64 -19.06 -7.59
N TYR A 397 -21.93 -19.64 -8.56
CA TYR A 397 -22.56 -20.50 -9.57
C TYR A 397 -22.98 -21.84 -8.98
N ARG A 398 -22.21 -22.43 -8.06
CA ARG A 398 -22.57 -23.74 -7.50
C ARG A 398 -23.85 -23.66 -6.66
N SER A 399 -24.10 -22.57 -5.94
CA SER A 399 -25.34 -22.43 -5.17
C SER A 399 -26.52 -22.05 -6.08
N GLU A 400 -26.35 -21.09 -6.98
CA GLU A 400 -27.47 -20.53 -7.74
C GLU A 400 -27.82 -21.34 -9.00
N ILE A 401 -26.82 -21.80 -9.78
CA ILE A 401 -27.06 -22.67 -10.95
C ILE A 401 -27.53 -24.05 -10.51
N LEU A 402 -27.02 -24.63 -9.42
CA LEU A 402 -27.58 -25.91 -8.95
C LEU A 402 -29.00 -25.75 -8.44
N THR A 403 -29.34 -24.63 -7.81
CA THR A 403 -30.70 -24.38 -7.33
C THR A 403 -31.67 -24.17 -8.48
N GLN A 404 -31.37 -23.25 -9.40
CA GLN A 404 -32.20 -22.99 -10.58
C GLN A 404 -32.20 -24.18 -11.56
N GLY A 405 -31.05 -24.81 -11.75
CA GLY A 405 -30.88 -26.01 -12.57
C GLY A 405 -31.64 -27.22 -12.04
N LYS A 406 -31.77 -27.38 -10.70
CA LYS A 406 -32.65 -28.41 -10.11
C LYS A 406 -34.12 -28.13 -10.39
N ILE A 407 -34.55 -26.87 -10.32
CA ILE A 407 -35.93 -26.46 -10.62
C ILE A 407 -36.25 -26.71 -12.10
N LEU A 408 -35.38 -26.26 -13.01
CA LEU A 408 -35.51 -26.53 -14.45
C LEU A 408 -35.43 -28.03 -14.77
N GLY A 409 -34.52 -28.76 -14.15
CA GLY A 409 -34.41 -30.22 -14.28
C GLY A 409 -35.69 -30.94 -13.89
N ARG A 410 -36.30 -30.57 -12.76
CA ARG A 410 -37.59 -31.09 -12.32
C ARG A 410 -38.70 -30.72 -13.30
N ALA A 411 -38.79 -29.45 -13.70
CA ALA A 411 -39.81 -28.97 -14.63
C ALA A 411 -39.71 -29.69 -15.99
N SER A 412 -38.51 -29.78 -16.58
CA SER A 412 -38.29 -30.53 -17.82
C SER A 412 -38.63 -32.01 -17.67
N PHE A 413 -38.26 -32.64 -16.57
CA PHE A 413 -38.64 -34.04 -16.31
C PHE A 413 -40.16 -34.21 -16.24
N PHE A 414 -40.89 -33.35 -15.54
CA PHE A 414 -42.35 -33.43 -15.44
C PHE A 414 -43.07 -33.15 -16.76
N ILE A 415 -42.57 -32.19 -17.56
CA ILE A 415 -43.10 -31.91 -18.90
C ILE A 415 -42.97 -33.15 -19.79
N GLU A 416 -41.78 -33.75 -19.81
CA GLU A 416 -41.51 -34.94 -20.63
C GLU A 416 -42.27 -36.18 -20.11
N LEU A 417 -42.41 -36.34 -18.79
CA LEU A 417 -43.21 -37.41 -18.18
C LEU A 417 -44.71 -37.28 -18.52
N GLY A 418 -45.22 -36.05 -18.63
CA GLY A 418 -46.59 -35.79 -19.08
C GLY A 418 -46.83 -36.20 -20.54
N GLN A 419 -45.79 -36.11 -21.38
CA GLN A 419 -45.84 -36.50 -22.80
C GLN A 419 -45.80 -38.03 -22.99
N LEU A 420 -45.24 -38.80 -22.04
CA LEU A 420 -45.24 -40.27 -22.08
C LEU A 420 -46.63 -40.89 -22.11
N ARG A 421 -47.67 -40.21 -21.59
CA ARG A 421 -49.05 -40.71 -21.71
C ARG A 421 -49.53 -40.80 -23.16
N HIS A 422 -48.83 -40.15 -24.08
CA HIS A 422 -49.18 -40.06 -25.49
C HIS A 422 -48.13 -40.69 -26.41
N THR A 423 -47.06 -41.29 -25.85
CA THR A 423 -45.97 -41.92 -26.63
C THR A 423 -45.64 -43.32 -26.08
N ASN A 424 -45.35 -44.28 -26.96
CA ASN A 424 -44.88 -45.63 -26.57
C ASN A 424 -43.37 -45.64 -26.24
N GLU A 425 -42.89 -44.61 -25.55
CA GLU A 425 -41.46 -44.43 -25.29
C GLU A 425 -41.01 -45.18 -24.04
N THR A 426 -39.78 -45.68 -24.09
CA THR A 426 -39.14 -46.32 -22.94
C THR A 426 -38.59 -45.28 -21.97
N ALA A 427 -38.47 -45.65 -20.69
CA ALA A 427 -37.88 -44.78 -19.66
C ALA A 427 -36.43 -44.34 -19.99
N GLN A 428 -35.71 -45.12 -20.79
CA GLN A 428 -34.36 -44.77 -21.24
C GLN A 428 -34.38 -43.66 -22.31
N GLN A 429 -35.30 -43.73 -23.27
CA GLN A 429 -35.48 -42.69 -24.29
C GLN A 429 -35.91 -41.35 -23.65
N LEU A 430 -36.77 -41.41 -22.63
CA LEU A 430 -37.13 -40.25 -21.83
C LEU A 430 -35.91 -39.60 -21.16
N ARG A 431 -35.07 -40.41 -20.49
CA ARG A 431 -33.85 -39.91 -19.83
C ARG A 431 -32.91 -39.22 -20.80
N GLU A 432 -32.71 -39.79 -21.99
CA GLU A 432 -31.86 -39.18 -23.01
C GLU A 432 -32.43 -37.87 -23.55
N ARG A 433 -33.75 -37.76 -23.73
CA ARG A 433 -34.39 -36.51 -24.14
C ARG A 433 -34.27 -35.42 -23.08
N VAL A 434 -34.53 -35.75 -21.80
CA VAL A 434 -34.35 -34.82 -20.68
C VAL A 434 -32.88 -34.37 -20.61
N ARG A 435 -31.93 -35.30 -20.76
CA ARG A 435 -30.49 -34.99 -20.78
C ARG A 435 -30.12 -34.05 -21.93
N TYR A 436 -30.65 -34.30 -23.13
CA TYR A 436 -30.45 -33.43 -24.30
C TYR A 436 -31.01 -32.02 -24.06
N THR A 437 -32.24 -31.90 -23.57
CA THR A 437 -32.89 -30.62 -23.26
C THR A 437 -32.10 -29.81 -22.23
N LEU A 438 -31.64 -30.46 -21.15
CA LEU A 438 -30.81 -29.82 -20.13
C LEU A 438 -29.44 -29.40 -20.67
N SER A 439 -28.81 -30.23 -21.52
CA SER A 439 -27.51 -29.89 -22.13
C SER A 439 -27.61 -28.66 -23.02
N ARG A 440 -28.68 -28.56 -23.83
CA ARG A 440 -28.94 -27.40 -24.69
C ARG A 440 -29.21 -26.13 -23.87
N PHE A 441 -29.89 -26.26 -22.73
CA PHE A 441 -30.11 -25.16 -21.79
C PHE A 441 -28.80 -24.64 -21.19
N VAL A 442 -27.93 -25.54 -20.71
CA VAL A 442 -26.60 -25.16 -20.17
C VAL A 442 -25.75 -24.46 -21.22
N GLN A 443 -25.72 -24.97 -22.46
CA GLN A 443 -25.01 -24.31 -23.57
C GLN A 443 -25.56 -22.92 -23.90
N LYS A 444 -26.86 -22.71 -23.75
CA LYS A 444 -27.47 -21.37 -23.92
C LYS A 444 -27.04 -20.43 -22.80
N LEU A 445 -27.13 -20.87 -21.54
CA LEU A 445 -26.66 -20.10 -20.39
C LEU A 445 -25.20 -19.68 -20.53
N TRP A 446 -24.33 -20.59 -20.97
CA TRP A 446 -22.92 -20.29 -21.16
C TRP A 446 -22.69 -19.20 -22.23
N ARG A 447 -23.41 -19.27 -23.35
CA ARG A 447 -23.36 -18.22 -24.40
C ARG A 447 -23.93 -16.89 -23.93
N ASP A 448 -24.97 -16.90 -23.11
CA ASP A 448 -25.59 -15.69 -22.60
C ASP A 448 -24.70 -15.05 -21.52
N ALA A 449 -24.12 -15.85 -20.62
CA ALA A 449 -23.13 -15.39 -19.63
C ALA A 449 -21.91 -14.76 -20.31
N ARG A 450 -21.38 -15.40 -21.36
CA ARG A 450 -20.26 -14.84 -22.16
C ARG A 450 -20.63 -13.49 -22.78
N ARG A 451 -21.81 -13.38 -23.41
CA ARG A 451 -22.29 -12.12 -23.98
C ARG A 451 -22.52 -11.04 -22.92
N THR A 452 -23.02 -11.41 -21.75
CA THR A 452 -23.19 -10.49 -20.62
C THR A 452 -21.85 -10.03 -20.08
N ALA A 453 -20.85 -10.92 -19.96
CA ALA A 453 -19.50 -10.55 -19.57
C ALA A 453 -18.86 -9.59 -20.59
N GLU A 454 -18.99 -9.89 -21.89
CA GLU A 454 -18.53 -9.00 -22.97
C GLU A 454 -19.20 -7.62 -22.88
N LYS A 455 -20.52 -7.57 -22.66
CA LYS A 455 -21.27 -6.31 -22.48
C LYS A 455 -20.92 -5.57 -21.19
N GLY A 456 -20.70 -6.29 -20.09
CA GLY A 456 -20.34 -5.70 -18.80
C GLY A 456 -18.96 -5.05 -18.85
N VAL A 457 -18.01 -5.69 -19.54
CA VAL A 457 -16.71 -5.09 -19.84
C VAL A 457 -16.88 -3.81 -20.67
N HIS A 458 -17.73 -3.81 -21.70
CA HIS A 458 -18.01 -2.60 -22.47
C HIS A 458 -18.66 -1.48 -21.65
N ALA A 459 -19.69 -1.80 -20.85
CA ALA A 459 -20.36 -0.81 -20.01
C ALA A 459 -19.42 -0.19 -18.96
N PHE A 460 -18.53 -0.99 -18.37
CA PHE A 460 -17.52 -0.51 -17.43
C PHE A 460 -16.49 0.43 -18.10
N VAL A 461 -16.08 0.11 -19.33
CA VAL A 461 -15.19 0.97 -20.13
C VAL A 461 -15.88 2.30 -20.47
N ASP A 462 -17.13 2.26 -20.90
CA ASP A 462 -17.91 3.45 -21.27
C ASP A 462 -18.18 4.37 -20.04
N GLU A 463 -18.52 3.79 -18.88
CA GLU A 463 -18.82 4.56 -17.65
C GLU A 463 -17.58 5.23 -17.06
N LYS A 464 -16.41 4.61 -17.21
CA LYS A 464 -15.13 5.20 -16.76
C LYS A 464 -14.51 6.14 -17.79
N GLY A 465 -15.12 6.31 -18.96
CA GLY A 465 -14.62 7.18 -20.02
C GLY A 465 -13.22 6.77 -20.50
N LEU A 466 -12.93 5.47 -20.49
CA LEU A 466 -11.65 4.88 -20.87
C LEU A 466 -11.53 4.60 -22.37
#